data_AF-A0AB35VZH2-F1
#
_entry.id   AF-A0AB35VZH2-F1
#
_cell.length_a   1.000
_cell.length_b   1.000
_cell.length_c   1.000
_cell.angle_alpha   90.00
_cell.angle_beta   90.00
_cell.angle_gamma   90.00
#
_symmetry.space_group_name_H-M   'P 1'
#
loop_
_entity.id
_entity.type
_entity.pdbx_description
1 polymer ?
#
loop_
_entity_poly.entity_id
_entity_poly.type
_entity_poly.pdbx_seq_one_letter_code
_entity_poly.pdbx_strand_id
1 'polypeptide(L)'
;MKINFDVKFVSGLVGSLNIQVIPMDLDRNENCIDSIVVDEIAFSLVENLFNRDKEKFFHWGNTFIDSENIKEIIKDLYKLHSFINQLDKYDKTLKLIFEKETKWFANHFNFFKPQALNMIIEITKFLERVEKKYDGITVIGI
;
A
#
# COMPACT_ATOMS: atom_id res chain seq x y z
N MET A 1 -19.59 7.41 -1.37
CA MET A 1 -18.14 7.50 -1.70
C MET A 1 -17.53 6.17 -1.32
N LYS A 2 -16.80 5.50 -2.22
CA LYS A 2 -16.33 4.13 -1.98
C LYS A 2 -14.82 4.14 -1.90
N ILE A 3 -14.28 4.00 -0.69
CA ILE A 3 -12.87 3.66 -0.48
C ILE A 3 -12.77 2.16 -0.71
N ASN A 4 -11.84 1.71 -1.54
CA ASN A 4 -11.69 0.30 -1.88
C ASN A 4 -10.38 -0.26 -1.36
N PHE A 5 -10.43 -0.99 -0.24
CA PHE A 5 -9.24 -1.59 0.39
C PHE A 5 -8.86 -2.96 -0.20
N ASP A 6 -9.53 -3.44 -1.25
CA ASP A 6 -9.23 -4.74 -1.86
C ASP A 6 -7.85 -4.73 -2.52
N VAL A 7 -7.00 -5.72 -2.19
CA VAL A 7 -5.75 -5.97 -2.90
C VAL A 7 -6.01 -6.98 -4.02
N LYS A 8 -5.71 -6.61 -5.26
CA LYS A 8 -5.93 -7.46 -6.44
C LYS A 8 -4.61 -7.99 -6.96
N PHE A 9 -4.52 -9.31 -7.14
CA PHE A 9 -3.40 -9.94 -7.83
C PHE A 9 -3.62 -9.87 -9.34
N VAL A 10 -2.63 -9.36 -10.05
CA VAL A 10 -2.71 -9.17 -11.50
C VAL A 10 -1.37 -9.50 -12.18
N SER A 11 -1.46 -9.78 -13.47
CA SER A 11 -0.33 -9.74 -14.39
C SER A 11 -0.69 -8.74 -15.50
N GLY A 12 0.29 -7.94 -15.92
CA GLY A 12 0.08 -6.82 -16.84
C GLY A 12 -0.07 -5.48 -16.11
N LEU A 13 0.22 -4.41 -16.85
CA LEU A 13 0.07 -3.05 -16.36
C LEU A 13 -1.42 -2.69 -16.24
N VAL A 14 -1.84 -2.18 -15.08
CA VAL A 14 -3.21 -1.73 -14.85
C VAL A 14 -3.26 -0.21 -14.88
N GLY A 15 -3.81 0.36 -15.96
CA GLY A 15 -4.05 1.80 -16.06
C GLY A 15 -5.33 2.23 -15.36
N SER A 16 -5.21 3.01 -14.27
CA SER A 16 -6.31 3.72 -13.56
C SER A 16 -5.75 4.43 -12.31
N LEU A 17 -6.59 5.10 -11.52
CA LEU A 17 -6.26 5.69 -10.20
C LEU A 17 -5.98 4.60 -9.13
N ASN A 18 -4.92 3.83 -9.33
CA ASN A 18 -4.46 2.77 -8.44
C ASN A 18 -2.95 2.88 -8.25
N ILE A 19 -2.47 2.24 -7.19
CA ILE A 19 -1.06 1.92 -6.99
C ILE A 19 -0.83 0.46 -7.33
N GLN A 20 0.15 0.19 -8.20
CA GLN A 20 0.58 -1.15 -8.56
C GLN A 20 1.97 -1.42 -7.97
N VAL A 21 2.12 -2.53 -7.25
CA VAL A 21 3.41 -2.95 -6.68
C VAL A 21 3.86 -4.22 -7.41
N ILE A 22 5.00 -4.12 -8.07
CA ILE A 22 5.58 -5.16 -8.92
C ILE A 22 6.84 -5.74 -8.27
N PRO A 23 7.07 -7.07 -8.37
CA PRO A 23 8.39 -7.64 -8.07
C PRO A 23 9.43 -7.16 -9.09
N MET A 24 10.64 -6.84 -8.62
CA MET A 24 11.77 -6.34 -9.43
C MET A 24 11.48 -4.99 -10.09
N ASP A 25 12.48 -4.44 -10.79
CA ASP A 25 12.28 -3.29 -11.66
C ASP A 25 11.54 -3.66 -12.96
N LEU A 26 11.00 -2.63 -13.61
CA LEU A 26 10.26 -2.76 -14.86
C LEU A 26 11.08 -3.30 -16.03
N ASP A 27 12.40 -3.08 -16.05
CA ASP A 27 13.24 -3.62 -17.13
C ASP A 27 13.34 -5.15 -17.03
N ARG A 28 13.31 -5.69 -15.80
CA ARG A 28 13.29 -7.14 -15.52
C ARG A 28 11.89 -7.74 -15.48
N ASN A 29 10.85 -6.93 -15.28
CA ASN A 29 9.46 -7.38 -15.20
C ASN A 29 8.51 -6.47 -16.01
N GLU A 30 8.78 -6.33 -17.31
CA GLU A 30 8.05 -5.45 -18.23
C GLU A 30 6.54 -5.77 -18.29
N ASN A 31 6.18 -7.04 -18.10
CA ASN A 31 4.81 -7.52 -18.13
C ASN A 31 4.12 -7.45 -16.78
N CYS A 32 4.75 -6.83 -15.78
CA CYS A 32 4.21 -6.67 -14.43
C CYS A 32 3.67 -7.97 -13.82
N ILE A 33 4.38 -9.08 -14.02
CA ILE A 33 3.96 -10.42 -13.58
C ILE A 33 3.97 -10.48 -12.05
N ASP A 34 3.00 -11.20 -11.50
CA ASP A 34 2.83 -11.43 -10.06
C ASP A 34 2.78 -10.13 -9.26
N SER A 35 2.07 -9.13 -9.75
CA SER A 35 1.93 -7.84 -9.08
C SER A 35 0.65 -7.73 -8.27
N ILE A 36 0.62 -6.77 -7.37
CA ILE A 36 -0.59 -6.38 -6.65
C ILE A 36 -1.04 -4.99 -7.08
N VAL A 37 -2.35 -4.76 -7.04
CA VAL A 37 -2.97 -3.47 -7.33
C VAL A 37 -3.90 -3.10 -6.18
N VAL A 38 -3.81 -1.85 -5.73
CA VAL A 38 -4.62 -1.27 -4.66
C VAL A 38 -5.14 0.09 -5.13
N ASP A 39 -6.38 0.42 -4.77
CA ASP A 39 -6.95 1.76 -5.02
C ASP A 39 -6.06 2.84 -4.37
N GLU A 40 -5.82 3.95 -5.08
CA GLU A 40 -4.90 4.99 -4.63
C GLU A 40 -5.31 5.61 -3.28
N ILE A 41 -6.61 5.86 -3.10
CA ILE A 41 -7.14 6.42 -1.85
C ILE A 41 -6.89 5.43 -0.70
N ALA A 42 -7.10 4.13 -0.91
CA ALA A 42 -6.83 3.13 0.11
C ALA A 42 -5.33 2.97 0.40
N PHE A 43 -4.49 2.93 -0.64
CA PHE A 43 -3.04 2.81 -0.51
C PHE A 43 -2.41 3.99 0.23
N SER A 44 -2.98 5.19 0.11
CA SER A 44 -2.51 6.39 0.83
C SER A 44 -2.44 6.21 2.35
N LEU A 45 -3.17 5.24 2.92
CA LEU A 45 -3.07 4.87 4.34
C LEU A 45 -1.69 4.32 4.72
N VAL A 46 -1.02 3.64 3.79
CA VAL A 46 0.29 3.00 3.98
C VAL A 46 1.41 3.64 3.17
N GLU A 47 1.09 4.56 2.27
CA GLU A 47 2.01 5.14 1.29
C GLU A 47 3.29 5.73 1.91
N ASN A 48 3.16 6.44 3.03
CA ASN A 48 4.30 7.03 3.74
C ASN A 48 5.32 5.99 4.21
N LEU A 49 4.92 4.72 4.37
CA LEU A 49 5.84 3.64 4.73
C LEU A 49 6.76 3.28 3.56
N PHE A 50 6.27 3.40 2.33
CA PHE A 50 7.03 3.14 1.11
C PHE A 50 7.90 4.33 0.70
N ASN A 51 7.53 5.55 1.10
CA ASN A 51 8.18 6.80 0.70
C ASN A 51 8.92 7.48 1.87
N ARG A 52 9.86 6.75 2.49
CA ARG A 52 10.52 7.11 3.77
C ARG A 52 11.22 8.47 3.76
N ASP A 53 11.69 8.93 2.60
CA ASP A 53 12.54 10.12 2.47
C ASP A 53 11.82 11.40 2.00
N LYS A 54 10.49 11.37 1.82
CA LYS A 54 9.74 12.53 1.31
C LYS A 54 8.52 12.87 2.16
N GLU A 55 8.41 14.14 2.56
CA GLU A 55 7.39 14.66 3.48
C GLU A 55 5.94 14.71 2.92
N LYS A 56 5.68 14.30 1.67
CA LYS A 56 4.38 14.51 0.98
C LYS A 56 3.93 13.30 0.15
N PHE A 57 2.61 13.17 -0.04
CA PHE A 57 1.98 12.25 -1.00
C PHE A 57 2.65 12.38 -2.38
N PHE A 58 2.92 11.25 -3.03
CA PHE A 58 3.89 11.18 -4.11
C PHE A 58 3.28 10.65 -5.40
N HIS A 59 3.54 11.34 -6.51
CA HIS A 59 3.32 10.79 -7.84
C HIS A 59 4.42 9.78 -8.12
N TRP A 60 4.11 8.50 -7.89
CA TRP A 60 5.08 7.40 -7.87
C TRP A 60 5.83 7.22 -9.18
N GLY A 61 5.22 7.57 -10.33
CA GLY A 61 5.81 7.27 -11.63
C GLY A 61 6.17 5.80 -11.68
N ASN A 62 7.46 5.47 -11.87
CA ASN A 62 8.02 4.15 -11.65
C ASN A 62 9.17 4.26 -10.62
N THR A 63 8.91 3.92 -9.37
CA THR A 63 9.92 4.01 -8.29
C THR A 63 10.37 2.63 -7.84
N PHE A 64 11.67 2.35 -7.97
CA PHE A 64 12.27 1.13 -7.45
C PHE A 64 12.61 1.26 -5.96
N ILE A 65 12.35 0.21 -5.19
CA ILE A 65 12.67 0.08 -3.76
C ILE A 65 13.42 -1.22 -3.57
N ASP A 66 14.63 -1.14 -3.01
CA ASP A 66 15.48 -2.30 -2.77
C ASP A 66 15.00 -3.19 -1.60
N SER A 67 15.59 -4.39 -1.52
CA SER A 67 15.28 -5.40 -0.51
C SER A 67 15.55 -4.97 0.94
N GLU A 68 16.50 -4.08 1.21
CA GLU A 68 16.77 -3.59 2.56
C GLU A 68 15.60 -2.72 3.03
N ASN A 69 15.18 -1.79 2.17
CA ASN A 69 14.01 -0.95 2.41
C ASN A 69 12.72 -1.77 2.51
N ILE A 70 12.54 -2.83 1.70
CA ILE A 70 11.38 -3.73 1.81
C ILE A 70 11.27 -4.36 3.20
N LYS A 71 12.38 -4.82 3.80
CA LYS A 71 12.37 -5.42 5.15
C LYS A 71 11.86 -4.44 6.19
N GLU A 72 12.28 -3.18 6.09
CA GLU A 72 11.81 -2.15 6.99
C GLU A 72 10.32 -1.83 6.76
N ILE A 73 9.88 -1.77 5.49
CA ILE A 73 8.46 -1.56 5.13
C ILE A 73 7.59 -2.65 5.74
N ILE A 74 7.98 -3.93 5.60
CA ILE A 74 7.27 -5.08 6.20
C ILE A 74 7.13 -4.89 7.72
N LYS A 75 8.22 -4.52 8.40
CA LYS A 75 8.20 -4.28 9.85
C LYS A 75 7.23 -3.16 10.23
N ASP A 76 7.20 -2.08 9.47
CA ASP A 76 6.33 -0.94 9.78
C ASP A 76 4.86 -1.20 9.40
N LEU A 77 4.59 -1.99 8.36
CA LEU A 77 3.25 -2.49 8.05
C LEU A 77 2.70 -3.35 9.19
N TYR A 78 3.51 -4.23 9.78
CA TYR A 78 3.10 -5.01 10.96
C TYR A 78 2.80 -4.13 12.17
N LYS A 79 3.62 -3.09 12.42
CA LYS A 79 3.35 -2.12 13.50
C LYS A 79 2.05 -1.38 13.26
N LEU A 80 1.82 -0.87 12.05
CA LEU A 80 0.60 -0.16 11.68
C LEU A 80 -0.63 -1.07 11.80
N HIS A 81 -0.53 -2.31 11.32
CA HIS A 81 -1.59 -3.31 11.47
C HIS A 81 -1.92 -3.54 12.95
N SER A 82 -0.91 -3.76 13.80
CA SER A 82 -1.11 -3.96 15.23
C SER A 82 -1.73 -2.74 15.89
N PHE A 83 -1.26 -1.53 15.54
CA PHE A 83 -1.81 -0.27 16.05
C PHE A 83 -3.30 -0.15 15.70
N ILE A 84 -3.67 -0.26 14.42
CA ILE A 84 -5.08 -0.16 13.98
C ILE A 84 -5.93 -1.23 14.64
N ASN A 85 -5.42 -2.46 14.78
CA ASN A 85 -6.16 -3.56 15.36
C ASN A 85 -6.55 -3.31 16.83
N GLN A 86 -5.72 -2.61 17.59
CA GLN A 86 -5.97 -2.26 19.00
C GLN A 86 -6.94 -1.08 19.18
N LEU A 87 -7.25 -0.33 18.12
CA LEU A 87 -8.12 0.85 18.21
C LEU A 87 -9.60 0.45 18.30
N ASP A 88 -10.29 0.83 19.36
CA ASP A 88 -11.75 0.71 19.47
C ASP A 88 -12.50 1.83 18.73
N LYS A 89 -11.83 2.94 18.47
CA LYS A 89 -12.35 4.13 17.79
C LYS A 89 -11.28 4.71 16.87
N TYR A 90 -11.72 5.50 15.89
CA TYR A 90 -10.81 6.18 14.96
C TYR A 90 -9.75 7.02 15.67
N ASP A 91 -8.50 6.88 15.23
CA ASP A 91 -7.39 7.73 15.63
C ASP A 91 -7.07 8.76 14.54
N LYS A 92 -6.92 10.03 14.92
CA LYS A 92 -6.69 11.17 14.00
C LYS A 92 -5.35 11.11 13.24
N THR A 93 -4.45 10.22 13.64
CA THR A 93 -3.19 9.95 12.93
C THR A 93 -3.42 9.15 11.65
N LEU A 94 -4.51 8.38 11.56
CA LEU A 94 -4.86 7.62 10.37
C LEU A 94 -5.52 8.53 9.33
N LYS A 95 -4.74 8.98 8.35
CA LYS A 95 -5.22 9.88 7.29
C LYS A 95 -5.13 9.21 5.93
N LEU A 96 -6.07 9.57 5.06
CA LEU A 96 -6.03 9.26 3.63
C LEU A 96 -5.60 10.52 2.87
N ILE A 97 -5.24 10.36 1.60
CA ILE A 97 -4.76 11.45 0.73
C ILE A 97 -5.72 12.64 0.64
N PHE A 98 -7.03 12.38 0.71
CA PHE A 98 -8.05 13.42 0.64
C PHE A 98 -8.81 13.60 1.95
N GLU A 99 -9.14 14.85 2.29
CA GLU A 99 -9.82 15.20 3.54
C GLU A 99 -11.24 14.61 3.62
N LYS A 100 -11.97 14.61 2.50
CA LYS A 100 -13.35 14.10 2.44
C LYS A 100 -13.37 12.59 2.70
N GLU A 101 -12.43 11.86 2.13
CA GLU A 101 -12.22 10.42 2.27
C GLU A 101 -11.78 10.10 3.69
N THR A 102 -10.87 10.89 4.26
CA THR A 102 -10.45 10.79 5.66
C THR A 102 -11.64 10.97 6.62
N LYS A 103 -12.47 12.00 6.42
CA LYS A 103 -13.70 12.22 7.22
C LYS A 103 -14.68 11.05 7.08
N TRP A 104 -14.85 10.53 5.87
CA TRP A 104 -15.73 9.39 5.62
C TRP A 104 -15.22 8.13 6.32
N PHE A 105 -13.92 7.84 6.23
CA PHE A 105 -13.25 6.74 6.92
C PHE A 105 -13.39 6.86 8.44
N ALA A 106 -13.15 8.05 8.99
CA ALA A 106 -13.27 8.33 10.43
C ALA A 106 -14.69 8.07 10.96
N ASN A 107 -15.71 8.56 10.24
CA ASN A 107 -17.12 8.41 10.63
C ASN A 107 -17.62 6.97 10.54
N HIS A 108 -16.96 6.12 9.73
CA HIS A 108 -17.35 4.72 9.51
C HIS A 108 -16.20 3.76 9.88
N PHE A 109 -15.38 4.13 10.85
CA PHE A 109 -14.14 3.42 11.15
C PHE A 109 -14.35 1.94 11.44
N ASN A 110 -15.37 1.57 12.23
CA ASN A 110 -15.63 0.16 12.55
C ASN A 110 -15.98 -0.69 11.31
N PHE A 111 -16.56 -0.07 10.28
CA PHE A 111 -16.86 -0.73 9.01
C PHE A 111 -15.60 -0.92 8.17
N PHE A 112 -14.73 0.09 8.09
CA PHE A 112 -13.53 0.05 7.27
C PHE A 112 -12.32 -0.60 7.94
N LYS A 113 -12.24 -0.59 9.27
CA LYS A 113 -11.14 -1.18 10.06
C LYS A 113 -10.78 -2.61 9.59
N PRO A 114 -11.71 -3.58 9.48
CA PRO A 114 -11.35 -4.92 9.03
C PRO A 114 -10.83 -4.94 7.59
N GLN A 115 -11.33 -4.08 6.71
CA GLN A 115 -10.89 -3.99 5.32
C GLN A 115 -9.48 -3.40 5.21
N ALA A 116 -9.21 -2.33 5.96
CA ALA A 116 -7.87 -1.73 6.04
C ALA A 116 -6.83 -2.70 6.63
N LEU A 117 -7.20 -3.44 7.68
CA LEU A 117 -6.34 -4.49 8.24
C LEU A 117 -6.06 -5.60 7.21
N ASN A 118 -7.09 -6.04 6.47
CA ASN A 118 -6.90 -7.04 5.41
C ASN A 118 -5.97 -6.54 4.29
N MET A 119 -6.14 -5.30 3.85
CA MET A 119 -5.26 -4.68 2.87
C MET A 119 -3.80 -4.69 3.35
N ILE A 120 -3.55 -4.22 4.58
CA ILE A 120 -2.20 -4.14 5.14
C ILE A 120 -1.57 -5.53 5.19
N ILE A 121 -2.29 -6.56 5.66
CA ILE A 121 -1.72 -7.90 5.75
C ILE A 121 -1.49 -8.55 4.37
N GLU A 122 -2.35 -8.27 3.38
CA GLU A 122 -2.16 -8.77 2.01
C GLU A 122 -0.96 -8.13 1.32
N ILE A 123 -0.79 -6.81 1.45
CA ILE A 123 0.42 -6.09 1.00
C ILE A 123 1.64 -6.68 1.71
N THR A 124 1.58 -6.87 3.03
CA THR A 124 2.71 -7.39 3.82
C THR A 124 3.13 -8.78 3.33
N LYS A 125 2.17 -9.71 3.19
CA LYS A 125 2.42 -11.08 2.68
C LYS A 125 2.97 -11.07 1.26
N PHE A 126 2.53 -10.13 0.42
CA PHE A 126 3.09 -9.96 -0.90
C PHE A 126 4.58 -9.58 -0.82
N LEU A 127 4.93 -8.56 -0.05
CA LEU A 127 6.30 -8.11 0.13
C LEU A 127 7.21 -9.19 0.73
N GLU A 128 6.74 -9.97 1.70
CA GLU A 128 7.49 -11.09 2.26
C GLU A 128 7.81 -12.18 1.24
N ARG A 129 6.93 -12.41 0.26
CA ARG A 129 7.21 -13.36 -0.82
C ARG A 129 8.23 -12.81 -1.81
N VAL A 130 8.16 -11.51 -2.08
CA VAL A 130 9.08 -10.82 -2.99
C VAL A 130 10.48 -10.74 -2.39
N GLU A 131 10.60 -10.31 -1.12
CA GLU A 131 11.87 -10.15 -0.41
C GLU A 131 12.71 -11.44 -0.37
N LYS A 132 12.05 -12.60 -0.29
CA LYS A 132 12.73 -13.91 -0.30
C LYS A 132 13.33 -14.31 -1.64
N LYS A 133 12.91 -13.67 -2.74
CA LYS A 133 13.19 -14.12 -4.12
C LYS A 133 13.87 -13.07 -4.98
N TYR A 134 13.64 -11.80 -4.69
CA TYR A 134 14.01 -10.69 -5.55
C TYR A 134 14.71 -9.60 -4.73
N ASP A 135 15.50 -8.77 -5.40
CA ASP A 135 16.29 -7.71 -4.80
C ASP A 135 15.52 -6.39 -4.57
N GLY A 136 14.23 -6.36 -4.92
CA GLY A 136 13.41 -5.17 -4.77
C GLY A 136 12.00 -5.31 -5.37
N ILE A 137 11.27 -4.19 -5.31
CA ILE A 137 9.98 -3.95 -5.94
C ILE A 137 10.04 -2.67 -6.78
N THR A 138 9.12 -2.54 -7.72
CA THR A 138 8.73 -1.23 -8.24
C THR A 138 7.34 -0.87 -7.74
N VAL A 139 7.15 0.39 -7.40
CA VAL A 139 5.83 0.97 -7.12
C VAL A 139 5.49 1.90 -8.28
N ILE A 140 4.35 1.62 -8.92
CA ILE A 140 3.80 2.42 -10.02
C ILE A 140 2.55 3.14 -9.52
N GLY A 141 2.45 4.43 -9.82
CA GLY A 141 1.29 5.27 -9.51
C GLY A 141 1.30 6.56 -10.32
N ILE A 142 0.13 7.20 -10.41
CA ILE A 142 -0.11 8.40 -11.21
C ILE A 142 0.33 9.66 -10.47
#